data_AF-A0A521VC29-F1
#
_entry.id   AF-A0A521VC29-F1
#
_cell.length_a   1.000
_cell.length_b   1.000
_cell.length_c   1.000
_cell.angle_alpha   90.00
_cell.angle_beta   90.00
_cell.angle_gamma   90.00
#
_symmetry.space_group_name_H-M   'P 1'
#
loop_
_entity.id
_entity.type
_entity.pdbx_description
1 polymer ?
#
loop_
_entity_poly.entity_id
_entity_poly.type
_entity_poly.pdbx_seq_one_letter_code
_entity_poly.pdbx_strand_id
1 'polypeptide(L)'
;MRVVVLVLALLSAAPVLAQGARAELACRFTGTDFVYDCLIRLTRAGQPLGGAQVVVGADMPSMPMAHNMAPVKATPGRQSGEYEARLDLEMTGEWAIKLRLSGPVRDQLVLHYEFDEQGARPAKRKARR
;
A
#
# COMPACT_ATOMS: atom_id res chain seq x y z
N MET A 1 -65.64 3.37 -4.43
CA MET A 1 -64.51 4.10 -3.84
C MET A 1 -63.22 3.46 -4.32
N ARG A 2 -62.44 4.14 -5.17
CA ARG A 2 -61.16 3.65 -5.71
C ARG A 2 -60.04 4.08 -4.77
N VAL A 3 -59.43 3.15 -4.05
CA VAL A 3 -58.23 3.41 -3.25
C VAL A 3 -57.03 3.27 -4.19
N VAL A 4 -56.41 4.39 -4.53
CA VAL A 4 -55.13 4.42 -5.25
C VAL A 4 -54.04 4.30 -4.20
N VAL A 5 -53.41 3.12 -4.10
CA VAL A 5 -52.23 2.92 -3.24
C VAL A 5 -51.00 3.33 -4.04
N LEU A 6 -50.48 4.52 -3.74
CA LEU A 6 -49.23 5.01 -4.31
C LEU A 6 -48.06 4.31 -3.60
N VAL A 7 -47.49 3.28 -4.23
CA VAL A 7 -46.28 2.61 -3.73
C VAL A 7 -45.08 3.52 -4.03
N LEU A 8 -44.64 4.27 -3.02
CA LEU A 8 -43.44 5.09 -3.09
C LEU A 8 -42.21 4.18 -3.03
N ALA A 9 -41.57 3.93 -4.18
CA ALA A 9 -40.32 3.18 -4.24
C ALA A 9 -39.19 4.02 -3.60
N LEU A 10 -38.83 3.66 -2.36
CA LEU A 10 -37.62 4.14 -1.69
C LEU A 10 -36.40 3.55 -2.42
N LEU A 11 -35.79 4.33 -3.32
CA LEU A 11 -34.46 4.01 -3.84
C LEU A 11 -33.45 4.18 -2.72
N SER A 12 -33.04 3.06 -2.12
CA SER A 12 -31.90 3.00 -1.21
C SER A 12 -30.62 3.36 -1.99
N ALA A 13 -30.22 4.64 -1.93
CA ALA A 13 -28.90 5.06 -2.38
C ALA A 13 -27.86 4.43 -1.45
N ALA A 14 -27.37 3.24 -1.80
CA ALA A 14 -26.22 2.66 -1.12
C ALA A 14 -25.03 3.60 -1.32
N PRO A 15 -24.33 4.03 -0.27
CA PRO A 15 -23.14 4.84 -0.44
C PRO A 15 -22.12 3.99 -1.20
N VAL A 16 -21.73 4.45 -2.39
CA VAL A 16 -20.55 3.93 -3.07
C VAL A 16 -19.36 4.32 -2.20
N LEU A 17 -18.94 3.43 -1.31
CA LEU A 17 -17.68 3.58 -0.60
C LEU A 17 -16.59 3.72 -1.66
N ALA A 18 -15.88 4.85 -1.67
CA ALA A 18 -14.72 5.04 -2.53
C ALA A 18 -13.72 3.92 -2.23
N GLN A 19 -13.59 2.96 -3.16
CA GLN A 19 -12.67 1.83 -3.03
C GLN A 19 -11.27 2.30 -3.43
N GLY A 20 -10.56 2.90 -2.47
CA GLY A 20 -9.15 3.25 -2.59
C GLY A 20 -8.27 2.03 -2.82
N ALA A 21 -7.05 2.25 -3.32
CA ALA A 21 -6.09 1.16 -3.44
C ALA A 21 -5.67 0.67 -2.05
N ARG A 22 -5.35 -0.62 -1.96
CA ARG A 22 -4.72 -1.24 -0.79
C ARG A 22 -3.44 -1.91 -1.23
N ALA A 23 -2.49 -2.00 -0.31
CA ALA A 23 -1.20 -2.59 -0.55
C ALA A 23 -0.76 -3.45 0.63
N GLU A 24 -0.18 -4.59 0.32
CA GLU A 24 0.56 -5.44 1.26
C GLU A 24 1.99 -5.59 0.77
N LEU A 25 2.93 -5.66 1.71
CA LEU A 25 4.36 -5.72 1.43
C LEU A 25 4.95 -6.99 2.04
N ALA A 26 5.67 -7.76 1.23
CA ALA A 26 6.45 -8.90 1.68
C ALA A 26 7.90 -8.69 1.24
N CYS A 27 8.79 -8.41 2.19
CA CYS A 27 10.20 -8.16 1.90
C CYS A 27 11.08 -9.23 2.54
N ARG A 28 12.13 -9.63 1.83
CA ARG A 28 13.18 -10.53 2.31
C ARG A 28 14.50 -9.80 2.38
N PHE A 29 15.19 -9.94 3.50
CA PHE A 29 16.56 -9.45 3.61
C PHE A 29 17.46 -10.20 2.62
N THR A 30 18.31 -9.46 1.92
CA THR A 30 19.18 -10.03 0.88
C THR A 30 20.46 -10.64 1.44
N GLY A 31 20.78 -10.40 2.72
CA GLY A 31 22.07 -10.73 3.31
C GLY A 31 23.12 -9.63 3.13
N THR A 32 22.77 -8.53 2.45
CA THR A 32 23.61 -7.34 2.29
C THR A 32 22.98 -6.17 3.03
N ASP A 33 23.71 -5.57 3.96
CA ASP A 33 23.44 -4.33 4.71
C ASP A 33 22.10 -3.64 4.41
N PHE A 34 21.07 -3.96 5.20
CA PHE A 34 19.74 -3.33 5.13
C PHE A 34 19.09 -3.29 3.72
N VAL A 35 19.54 -4.14 2.78
CA VAL A 35 18.96 -4.27 1.45
C VAL A 35 17.91 -5.38 1.45
N TYR A 36 16.73 -5.08 0.90
CA TYR A 36 15.58 -5.97 0.88
C TYR A 36 15.01 -6.12 -0.53
N ASP A 37 14.70 -7.36 -0.91
CA ASP A 37 13.87 -7.65 -2.09
C ASP A 37 12.42 -7.75 -1.67
N CYS A 38 11.58 -6.86 -2.21
CA CYS A 38 10.20 -6.69 -1.81
C CYS A 38 9.22 -7.02 -2.93
N LEU A 39 8.16 -7.75 -2.56
CA LEU A 39 6.97 -7.98 -3.35
C LEU A 39 5.82 -7.13 -2.77
N ILE A 40 5.25 -6.27 -3.60
CA ILE A 40 4.13 -5.39 -3.30
C ILE A 40 2.90 -5.97 -3.98
N ARG A 41 1.85 -6.24 -3.20
CA ARG A 41 0.55 -6.69 -3.73
C ARG A 41 -0.44 -5.56 -3.66
N LEU A 42 -0.84 -5.04 -4.81
CA LEU A 42 -1.85 -3.99 -4.93
C LEU A 42 -3.22 -4.60 -5.22
N THR A 43 -4.22 -4.12 -4.49
CA THR A 43 -5.62 -4.44 -4.75
C THR A 43 -6.48 -3.18 -4.77
N ARG A 44 -7.60 -3.24 -5.49
CA ARG A 44 -8.66 -2.24 -5.48
C ARG A 44 -9.99 -2.97 -5.52
N ALA A 45 -10.92 -2.60 -4.66
CA ALA A 45 -12.22 -3.29 -4.58
C ALA A 45 -12.11 -4.81 -4.33
N GLY A 46 -11.04 -5.27 -3.68
CA GLY A 46 -10.77 -6.69 -3.47
C GLY A 46 -10.23 -7.45 -4.69
N GLN A 47 -9.99 -6.77 -5.82
CA GLN A 47 -9.40 -7.34 -7.03
C GLN A 47 -7.93 -6.91 -7.18
N PRO A 48 -7.06 -7.74 -7.78
CA PRO A 48 -5.68 -7.34 -8.05
C PRO A 48 -5.61 -6.12 -8.98
N LEU A 49 -4.79 -5.13 -8.61
CA LEU A 49 -4.64 -3.89 -9.36
C LEU A 49 -3.40 -3.98 -10.27
N GLY A 50 -3.58 -4.55 -11.47
CA GLY A 50 -2.54 -4.57 -12.50
C GLY A 50 -2.42 -3.25 -13.28
N GLY A 51 -1.31 -3.09 -14.02
CA GLY A 51 -1.08 -1.95 -14.92
C GLY A 51 -0.77 -0.61 -14.24
N ALA A 52 -0.78 -0.56 -12.91
CA ALA A 52 -0.30 0.59 -12.16
C ALA A 52 1.22 0.78 -12.34
N GLN A 53 1.64 2.03 -12.36
CA GLN A 53 3.03 2.42 -12.16
C GLN A 53 3.19 2.70 -10.67
N VAL A 54 4.22 2.09 -10.06
CA VAL A 54 4.45 2.16 -8.62
C VAL A 54 5.83 2.75 -8.37
N VAL A 55 5.87 3.87 -7.65
CA VAL A 55 7.11 4.46 -7.14
C VAL A 55 7.10 4.28 -5.62
N VAL A 56 8.17 3.70 -5.10
CA VAL A 56 8.35 3.39 -3.68
C VAL A 56 9.36 4.37 -3.10
N GLY A 57 8.97 5.07 -2.04
CA GLY A 57 9.90 5.76 -1.15
C GLY A 57 9.73 5.26 0.28
N ALA A 58 10.64 5.62 1.17
CA ALA A 58 10.54 5.32 2.58
C ALA A 58 11.17 6.43 3.42
N ASP A 59 10.63 6.64 4.61
CA ASP A 59 11.17 7.54 5.62
C ASP A 59 11.05 6.88 6.99
N MET A 60 12.04 7.09 7.87
CA MET A 60 11.95 6.64 9.25
C MET A 60 11.04 7.58 10.06
N PRO A 61 9.94 7.12 10.69
CA PRO A 61 8.97 8.00 11.35
C PRO A 61 9.51 8.75 12.58
N SER A 62 10.49 8.18 13.29
CA SER A 62 11.11 8.78 14.48
C SER A 62 11.98 10.01 14.15
N MET A 63 12.59 10.02 12.96
CA MET A 63 13.41 11.13 12.46
C MET A 63 13.10 11.38 10.97
N PRO A 64 11.92 11.96 10.66
CA PRO A 64 11.48 12.14 9.28
C PRO A 64 12.47 12.97 8.46
N MET A 65 12.70 12.59 7.20
CA MET A 65 13.62 13.23 6.25
C MET A 65 15.11 13.15 6.57
N ALA A 66 15.50 12.82 7.81
CA ALA A 66 16.91 12.58 8.16
C ALA A 66 17.38 11.19 7.69
N HIS A 67 16.46 10.22 7.74
CA HIS A 67 16.66 8.87 7.21
C HIS A 67 15.55 8.59 6.20
N ASN A 68 15.90 8.68 4.92
CA ASN A 68 15.02 8.41 3.81
C ASN A 68 15.75 7.62 2.72
N MET A 69 15.00 6.85 1.94
CA MET A 69 15.58 6.22 0.75
C MET A 69 15.24 7.05 -0.49
N ALA A 70 16.14 7.05 -1.46
CA ALA A 70 15.83 7.56 -2.79
C ALA A 70 14.63 6.79 -3.39
N PRO A 71 13.65 7.47 -4.02
CA PRO A 71 12.52 6.77 -4.60
C PRO A 71 12.93 5.80 -5.70
N VAL A 72 12.45 4.57 -5.64
CA VAL A 72 12.68 3.52 -6.64
C VAL A 72 11.40 3.20 -7.39
N LYS A 73 11.51 2.92 -8.69
CA LYS A 73 10.38 2.45 -9.49
C LYS A 73 10.29 0.93 -9.37
N ALA A 74 9.12 0.42 -8.97
CA ALA A 74 8.89 -1.02 -8.94
C ALA A 74 8.65 -1.55 -10.36
N THR A 75 9.06 -2.79 -10.60
CA THR A 75 8.78 -3.53 -11.84
C THR A 75 7.56 -4.42 -11.65
N PRO A 76 6.80 -4.76 -12.71
CA PRO A 76 5.75 -5.76 -12.61
C PRO A 76 6.27 -7.10 -12.09
N GLY A 77 5.54 -7.72 -11.17
CA GLY A 77 5.81 -9.08 -10.70
C GLY A 77 5.19 -10.15 -11.61
N ARG A 78 5.09 -11.38 -11.10
CA ARG A 78 4.60 -12.54 -11.88
C ARG A 78 3.10 -12.52 -12.12
N GLN A 79 2.32 -12.06 -11.14
CA GLN A 79 0.86 -12.03 -11.22
C GLN A 79 0.33 -10.60 -11.37
N SER A 80 -0.88 -10.45 -11.92
CA SER A 80 -1.56 -9.14 -11.94
C SER A 80 -1.69 -8.59 -10.52
N GLY A 81 -1.36 -7.31 -10.33
CA GLY A 81 -1.35 -6.66 -9.03
C GLY A 81 -0.07 -6.87 -8.21
N GLU A 82 0.88 -7.69 -8.69
CA GLU A 82 2.19 -7.84 -8.07
C GLU A 82 3.22 -6.88 -8.68
N TYR A 83 4.06 -6.33 -7.82
CA TYR A 83 5.16 -5.45 -8.18
C TYR A 83 6.39 -5.78 -7.34
N GLU A 84 7.57 -5.74 -7.94
CA GLU A 84 8.84 -6.05 -7.30
C GLU A 84 9.68 -4.78 -7.19
N ALA A 85 10.30 -4.57 -6.04
CA ALA A 85 11.22 -3.46 -5.80
C ALA A 85 12.34 -3.90 -4.86
N ARG A 86 13.55 -3.41 -5.11
CA ARG A 86 14.66 -3.52 -4.17
C ARG A 86 14.72 -2.24 -3.32
N LEU A 87 14.67 -2.38 -2.01
CA LEU A 87 14.79 -1.28 -1.08
C LEU A 87 16.16 -1.33 -0.44
N ASP A 88 16.88 -0.21 -0.51
CA ASP A 88 18.15 0.01 0.16
C ASP A 88 17.87 1.00 1.30
N LEU A 89 17.77 0.48 2.52
CA LEU A 89 17.47 1.27 3.71
C LEU A 89 18.77 1.59 4.44
N GLU A 90 18.77 2.62 5.28
CA GLU A 90 19.98 3.03 5.98
C GLU A 90 20.22 2.26 7.29
N MET A 91 19.18 1.60 7.82
CA MET A 91 19.19 0.86 9.08
C MET A 91 17.92 0.04 9.29
N THR A 92 17.96 -0.89 10.25
CA THR A 92 16.78 -1.62 10.74
C THR A 92 15.85 -0.72 11.56
N GLY A 93 14.61 -1.17 11.75
CA GLY A 93 13.59 -0.50 12.57
C GLY A 93 12.30 -0.19 11.81
N GLU A 94 11.49 0.70 12.36
CA GLU A 94 10.21 1.12 11.75
C GLU A 94 10.44 2.11 10.61
N TRP A 95 9.82 1.84 9.46
CA TRP A 95 9.84 2.68 8.27
C TRP A 95 8.41 2.92 7.76
N ALA A 96 8.13 4.16 7.35
CA ALA A 96 6.94 4.53 6.59
C ALA A 96 7.22 4.37 5.09
N ILE A 97 6.73 3.28 4.51
CA ILE A 97 6.82 2.98 3.08
C ILE A 97 5.72 3.75 2.33
N LYS A 98 6.14 4.63 1.43
CA LYS A 98 5.28 5.50 0.63
C LYS A 98 5.17 4.97 -0.78
N LEU A 99 3.98 4.50 -1.16
CA LEU A 99 3.69 4.03 -2.51
C LEU A 99 2.93 5.11 -3.26
N ARG A 100 3.54 5.66 -4.31
CA ARG A 100 2.87 6.57 -5.24
C ARG A 100 2.40 5.77 -6.45
N LEU A 101 1.10 5.77 -6.68
CA LEU A 101 0.45 5.03 -7.76
C LEU A 101 0.03 5.97 -8.88
N SER A 102 0.27 5.57 -10.11
CA SER A 102 -0.26 6.22 -11.32
C SER A 102 -0.70 5.20 -12.37
N GLY A 103 -1.38 5.66 -13.43
CA GLY A 103 -1.97 4.81 -14.48
C GLY A 103 -3.47 4.59 -14.23
N PRO A 104 -3.96 3.34 -14.10
CA PRO A 104 -5.39 3.03 -13.93
C PRO A 104 -5.99 3.56 -12.63
N VAL A 105 -5.15 3.89 -11.66
CA VAL A 105 -5.52 4.65 -10.46
C VAL A 105 -4.40 5.65 -10.14
N ARG A 106 -4.78 6.82 -9.62
CA ARG A 106 -3.84 7.78 -9.04
C ARG A 106 -4.11 7.83 -7.55
N ASP A 107 -3.14 7.41 -6.74
CA ASP A 107 -3.28 7.29 -5.29
C ASP A 107 -1.92 7.42 -4.61
N GLN A 108 -1.91 7.64 -3.29
CA GLN A 108 -0.71 7.56 -2.47
C GLN A 108 -1.01 6.80 -1.18
N LEU A 109 -0.32 5.68 -0.98
CA LEU A 109 -0.45 4.84 0.21
C LEU A 109 0.77 5.02 1.11
N VAL A 110 0.56 5.00 2.43
CA VAL A 110 1.64 4.99 3.41
C VAL A 110 1.45 3.78 4.32
N LEU A 111 2.40 2.86 4.27
CA LEU A 111 2.42 1.63 5.05
C LEU A 111 3.52 1.71 6.10
N HIS A 112 3.26 1.26 7.33
CA HIS A 112 4.29 1.23 8.37
C HIS A 112 4.71 -0.22 8.60
N TYR A 113 5.99 -0.48 8.39
CA TYR A 113 6.60 -1.80 8.53
C TYR A 113 7.86 -1.68 9.38
N GLU A 114 8.14 -2.72 10.14
CA GLU A 114 9.43 -2.89 10.77
C GLU A 114 10.30 -3.82 9.91
N PHE A 115 11.55 -3.40 9.70
CA PHE A 115 12.55 -4.08 8.91
C PHE A 115 13.68 -4.57 9.81
N ASP A 116 14.01 -5.85 9.71
CA ASP A 116 15.14 -6.50 10.37
C ASP A 116 15.70 -7.61 9.47
N GLU A 117 16.69 -8.36 9.92
CA GLU A 117 17.33 -9.42 9.12
C GLU A 117 16.37 -10.56 8.71
N GLN A 118 15.18 -10.65 9.31
CA GLN A 118 14.14 -11.61 8.92
C GLN A 118 13.24 -11.07 7.78
N GLY A 119 13.36 -9.78 7.44
CA GLY A 119 12.58 -9.12 6.41
C GLY A 119 11.68 -8.01 6.98
N ALA A 120 10.51 -7.82 6.36
CA ALA A 120 9.56 -6.80 6.78
C ALA A 120 8.31 -7.41 7.44
N ARG A 121 7.86 -6.81 8.54
CA ARG A 121 6.61 -7.14 9.23
C ARG A 121 5.78 -5.88 9.50
N PRO A 122 4.44 -5.92 9.45
CA PRO A 122 3.63 -4.75 9.76
C PRO A 122 3.96 -4.19 11.15
N ALA A 123 4.16 -2.87 11.22
CA ALA A 123 4.44 -2.21 12.49
C ALA A 123 3.20 -2.28 13.40
N LYS A 124 3.41 -2.60 14.68
CA LYS A 124 2.32 -2.55 15.66
C LYS A 124 1.99 -1.09 15.93
N ARG A 125 0.88 -0.58 15.38
CA ARG A 125 0.38 0.75 15.79
C ARG A 125 0.13 0.72 17.30
N LYS A 126 0.93 1.47 18.06
CA LYS A 126 0.50 1.87 19.40
C LYS A 126 -0.79 2.67 19.20
N ALA A 127 -1.89 2.24 19.83
CA ALA A 127 -3.10 3.04 19.88
C ALA A 127 -2.71 4.41 20.42
N ARG A 128 -2.81 5.44 19.58
CA ARG A 128 -2.59 6.82 19.97
C ARG A 128 -3.70 7.12 20.97
N ARG A 129 -3.37 7.11 22.27
CA ARG A 129 -4.26 7.59 23.33
C ARG A 129 -4.44 9.09 23.20
#